data_AF-A0A1H3CKR3-F1
#
_entry.id   AF-A0A1H3CKR3-F1
#
_cell.length_a   1.000
_cell.length_b   1.000
_cell.length_c   1.000
_cell.angle_alpha   90.00
_cell.angle_beta   90.00
_cell.angle_gamma   90.00
#
_symmetry.space_group_name_H-M   'P 1'
#
loop_
_entity.id
_entity.type
_entity.pdbx_description
1 polymer ?
#
loop_
_entity_poly.entity_id
_entity_poly.type
_entity_poly.pdbx_seq_one_letter_code
_entity_poly.pdbx_strand_id
1 'polypeptide(L)'
;MKKALLASGIIGLLLTAVPTVQAQSVENKDLGGTTVLNLNPRGDNYNDVTLQEKTGLIVQDADVTSSTIELKGYLSNTNKPIDIYATLKKPDYTNEMVVGDAEDKAGNYEVVFLGIDKKPQSSLTFNHSFNASDEVLKVYLMEKDTRNFTIIETTDFKDIINENTVFQNVNSLPEADHEDVFWYSKILAPEMVNSIQPRSIVTGHSDKTYTVSYAAAGQTIYEEMVIRSYVEGPQSIINSGTFNTKLYVLSERTYCPTLPSMNSNNSDWELGYYAPTVFETHTDPGDAVRTIQWDSSTQTSTSGKFKLDWSWSLPGTPVSFGFTPGGTTSSDATSLRNFDNTSTSVCKNILSTLKQGNYFSNVGHTFDQVITVGHFTGAAATKLLSLKWTYNMSNGHDYTAGGNNSHNMSFSYVSNP
;
A
#
# COMPACT_ATOMS: atom_id res chain seq x y z
N MET A 1 -39.73 58.15 -8.72
CA MET A 1 -38.91 57.53 -9.79
C MET A 1 -37.72 56.82 -9.17
N LYS A 2 -37.72 55.48 -9.16
CA LYS A 2 -36.56 54.61 -9.35
C LYS A 2 -37.10 53.18 -9.38
N LYS A 3 -37.04 52.58 -10.58
CA LYS A 3 -37.53 51.24 -10.90
C LYS A 3 -36.60 50.21 -10.28
N ALA A 4 -37.15 49.25 -9.54
CA ALA A 4 -36.47 47.99 -9.22
C ALA A 4 -36.76 47.01 -10.37
N LEU A 5 -35.72 46.60 -11.09
CA LEU A 5 -35.79 45.55 -12.09
C LEU A 5 -35.63 44.21 -11.37
N LEU A 6 -36.66 43.36 -11.43
CA LEU A 6 -36.55 41.93 -11.22
C LEU A 6 -35.79 41.32 -12.41
N ALA A 7 -34.74 40.55 -12.13
CA ALA A 7 -34.15 39.61 -13.08
C ALA A 7 -34.36 38.20 -12.53
N SER A 8 -35.42 37.54 -13.02
CA SER A 8 -35.66 36.11 -12.82
C SER A 8 -34.71 35.32 -13.72
N GLY A 9 -33.63 34.78 -13.13
CA GLY A 9 -32.81 33.76 -13.76
C GLY A 9 -33.48 32.41 -13.62
N ILE A 10 -34.00 31.88 -14.73
CA ILE A 10 -34.48 30.50 -14.85
C ILE A 10 -33.25 29.60 -14.78
N ILE A 11 -33.01 28.98 -13.62
CA ILE A 11 -32.10 27.83 -13.52
C ILE A 11 -32.83 26.64 -14.13
N GLY A 12 -32.48 26.31 -15.36
CA GLY A 12 -32.87 25.05 -15.97
C GLY A 12 -32.18 23.92 -15.22
N LEU A 13 -32.91 23.25 -14.33
CA LEU A 13 -32.52 21.96 -13.79
C LEU A 13 -32.50 20.98 -14.97
N LEU A 14 -31.31 20.66 -15.48
CA LEU A 14 -31.10 19.43 -16.24
C LEU A 14 -31.31 18.28 -15.26
N LEU A 15 -32.53 17.72 -15.24
CA LEU A 15 -32.77 16.38 -14.73
C LEU A 15 -31.96 15.43 -15.62
N THR A 16 -30.74 15.08 -15.19
CA THR A 16 -30.09 13.87 -15.68
C THR A 16 -30.97 12.72 -15.27
N ALA A 17 -31.56 12.04 -16.26
CA ALA A 17 -32.34 10.84 -16.03
C ALA A 17 -31.46 9.85 -15.26
N VAL A 18 -31.86 9.54 -14.02
CA VAL A 18 -31.29 8.41 -13.28
C VAL A 18 -31.62 7.18 -14.13
N PRO A 19 -30.62 6.36 -14.53
CA PRO A 19 -30.90 5.16 -15.29
C PRO A 19 -31.89 4.29 -14.52
N THR A 20 -32.97 3.91 -15.19
CA THR A 20 -33.98 2.99 -14.66
C THR A 20 -33.32 1.68 -14.25
N VAL A 21 -33.36 1.40 -12.95
CA VAL A 21 -33.01 0.12 -12.33
C VAL A 21 -33.91 -0.97 -12.90
N GLN A 22 -33.33 -1.98 -13.56
CA GLN A 22 -34.04 -3.20 -13.94
C GLN A 22 -33.72 -4.27 -12.91
N ALA A 23 -34.53 -4.37 -11.87
CA ALA A 23 -34.56 -5.57 -11.03
C ALA A 23 -35.10 -6.72 -11.90
N GLN A 24 -34.24 -7.70 -12.22
CA GLN A 24 -34.61 -8.86 -13.00
C GLN A 24 -34.67 -10.05 -12.06
N SER A 25 -35.89 -10.51 -11.73
CA SER A 25 -36.06 -11.77 -11.00
C SER A 25 -35.50 -12.90 -11.87
N VAL A 26 -34.37 -13.48 -11.48
CA VAL A 26 -33.77 -14.59 -12.20
C VAL A 26 -34.38 -15.89 -11.69
N GLU A 27 -34.78 -16.78 -12.59
CA GLU A 27 -35.05 -18.18 -12.20
C GLU A 27 -33.77 -18.74 -11.57
N ASN A 28 -33.86 -19.43 -10.42
CA ASN A 28 -32.70 -19.89 -9.65
C ASN A 28 -31.61 -20.48 -10.58
N LYS A 29 -30.52 -19.73 -10.79
CA LYS A 29 -29.47 -20.09 -11.73
C LYS A 29 -28.25 -20.53 -10.95
N ASP A 30 -27.78 -21.75 -11.23
CA ASP A 30 -26.54 -22.28 -10.67
C ASP A 30 -25.37 -21.88 -11.58
N LEU A 31 -24.46 -21.06 -11.06
CA LEU A 31 -23.27 -20.63 -11.77
C LEU A 31 -22.12 -21.65 -11.77
N GLY A 32 -22.22 -22.70 -10.93
CA GLY A 32 -21.18 -23.72 -10.77
C GLY A 32 -19.87 -23.19 -10.17
N GLY A 33 -19.13 -24.05 -9.46
CA GLY A 33 -17.86 -23.67 -8.86
C GLY A 33 -17.20 -24.81 -8.09
N THR A 34 -16.09 -24.49 -7.44
CA THR A 34 -15.37 -25.41 -6.56
C THR A 34 -15.03 -24.73 -5.24
N THR A 35 -15.25 -25.41 -4.11
CA THR A 35 -14.76 -24.98 -2.80
C THR A 35 -13.52 -25.78 -2.45
N VAL A 36 -12.42 -25.07 -2.14
CA VAL A 36 -11.17 -25.64 -1.62
C VAL A 36 -11.22 -25.67 -0.09
N LEU A 37 -11.24 -26.90 0.42
CA LEU A 37 -11.13 -27.37 1.80
C LEU A 37 -9.93 -26.82 2.54
N ASN A 38 -10.09 -25.95 3.56
CA ASN A 38 -8.98 -25.51 4.41
C ASN A 38 -7.76 -25.04 3.61
N LEU A 39 -7.94 -24.02 2.75
CA LEU A 39 -6.88 -23.43 1.94
C LEU A 39 -5.67 -23.10 2.82
N ASN A 40 -4.53 -23.72 2.53
CA ASN A 40 -3.33 -23.44 3.29
C ASN A 40 -2.84 -22.01 2.99
N PRO A 41 -2.05 -21.38 3.88
CA PRO A 41 -1.59 -20.01 3.65
C PRO A 41 -0.77 -19.83 2.38
N ARG A 42 -0.16 -20.89 1.82
CA ARG A 42 0.69 -20.79 0.61
C ARG A 42 -0.06 -21.01 -0.69
N GLY A 43 -1.29 -21.52 -0.65
CA GLY A 43 -2.03 -21.96 -1.83
C GLY A 43 -1.61 -23.32 -2.39
N ASP A 44 -0.66 -24.04 -1.79
CA ASP A 44 -0.12 -25.28 -2.39
C ASP A 44 -1.19 -26.37 -2.57
N ASN A 45 -2.26 -26.33 -1.78
CA ASN A 45 -3.35 -27.30 -1.85
C ASN A 45 -4.48 -26.94 -2.82
N TYR A 46 -4.34 -25.89 -3.64
CA TYR A 46 -5.34 -25.56 -4.68
C TYR A 46 -5.65 -26.73 -5.60
N ASN A 47 -4.63 -27.51 -5.98
CA ASN A 47 -4.75 -28.62 -6.92
C ASN A 47 -5.02 -29.98 -6.22
N ASP A 48 -5.18 -30.00 -4.89
CA ASP A 48 -5.49 -31.22 -4.17
C ASP A 48 -6.98 -31.54 -4.32
N VAL A 49 -7.29 -32.42 -5.26
CA VAL A 49 -8.65 -32.88 -5.56
C VAL A 49 -9.35 -33.47 -4.33
N THR A 50 -8.60 -34.00 -3.34
CA THR A 50 -9.20 -34.56 -2.12
C THR A 50 -9.77 -33.49 -1.19
N LEU A 51 -9.34 -32.25 -1.37
CA LEU A 51 -9.82 -31.09 -0.63
C LEU A 51 -10.78 -30.24 -1.48
N GLN A 52 -11.22 -30.71 -2.65
CA GLN A 52 -12.14 -29.97 -3.50
C GLN A 52 -13.57 -30.52 -3.37
N GLU A 53 -14.51 -29.63 -3.11
CA GLU A 53 -15.94 -29.93 -3.19
C GLU A 53 -16.57 -29.18 -4.36
N LYS A 54 -17.43 -29.87 -5.11
CA LYS A 54 -18.28 -29.20 -6.09
C LYS A 54 -19.23 -28.27 -5.36
N THR A 55 -19.24 -27.01 -5.76
CA THR A 55 -20.18 -26.01 -5.25
C THR A 55 -20.82 -25.26 -6.42
N GLY A 56 -21.69 -24.32 -6.11
CA GLY A 56 -22.38 -23.49 -7.07
C GLY A 56 -23.04 -22.33 -6.36
N LEU A 57 -22.88 -21.12 -6.89
CA LEU A 57 -23.65 -19.96 -6.44
C LEU A 57 -25.01 -20.01 -7.11
N ILE A 58 -26.04 -20.29 -6.31
CA ILE A 58 -27.43 -20.27 -6.75
C ILE A 58 -27.93 -18.83 -6.66
N VAL A 59 -27.96 -18.13 -7.78
CA VAL A 59 -28.44 -16.74 -7.86
C VAL A 59 -29.97 -16.75 -7.95
N GLN A 60 -30.60 -15.99 -7.07
CA GLN A 60 -32.06 -15.84 -6.97
C GLN A 60 -32.53 -14.46 -7.41
N ASP A 61 -31.69 -13.45 -7.19
CA ASP A 61 -31.97 -12.07 -7.57
C ASP A 61 -30.67 -11.37 -7.93
N ALA A 62 -30.74 -10.48 -8.92
CA ALA A 62 -29.61 -9.69 -9.36
C ALA A 62 -30.07 -8.30 -9.80
N ASP A 63 -29.35 -7.28 -9.34
CA ASP A 63 -29.51 -5.91 -9.80
C ASP A 63 -28.17 -5.39 -10.31
N VAL A 64 -28.17 -4.88 -11.53
CA VAL A 64 -26.94 -4.49 -12.24
C VAL A 64 -27.14 -3.13 -12.85
N THR A 65 -26.26 -2.20 -12.48
CA THR A 65 -26.14 -0.90 -13.11
C THR A 65 -24.77 -0.76 -13.77
N SER A 66 -24.53 0.37 -14.43
CA SER A 66 -23.20 0.69 -14.97
C SER A 66 -22.13 0.92 -13.90
N SER A 67 -22.51 1.01 -12.62
CA SER A 67 -21.59 1.33 -11.52
C SER A 67 -21.71 0.38 -10.32
N THR A 68 -22.67 -0.52 -10.31
CA THR A 68 -22.91 -1.44 -9.18
C THR A 68 -23.40 -2.80 -9.65
N ILE A 69 -23.08 -3.84 -8.88
CA ILE A 69 -23.65 -5.19 -9.00
C ILE A 69 -24.17 -5.59 -7.61
N GLU A 70 -25.39 -6.11 -7.55
CA GLU A 70 -25.97 -6.76 -6.39
C GLU A 70 -26.38 -8.19 -6.78
N LEU A 71 -25.90 -9.19 -6.05
CA LEU A 71 -26.20 -10.61 -6.28
C LEU A 71 -26.70 -11.26 -4.99
N LYS A 72 -27.92 -11.81 -5.01
CA LYS A 72 -28.51 -12.51 -3.87
C LYS A 72 -28.70 -13.98 -4.17
N GLY A 73 -28.37 -14.83 -3.20
CA GLY A 73 -28.41 -16.27 -3.38
C GLY A 73 -27.89 -17.06 -2.19
N TYR A 74 -27.33 -18.23 -2.48
CA TYR A 74 -26.64 -19.10 -1.52
C TYR A 74 -25.67 -20.04 -2.23
N LEU A 75 -24.69 -20.60 -1.49
CA LEU A 75 -23.84 -21.68 -2.02
C LEU A 75 -24.52 -23.05 -1.85
N SER A 76 -24.49 -23.87 -2.89
CA SER A 76 -25.18 -25.17 -2.91
C SER A 76 -24.64 -26.20 -1.91
N ASN A 77 -23.36 -26.12 -1.52
CA ASN A 77 -22.76 -27.06 -0.56
C ASN A 77 -23.07 -26.69 0.91
N THR A 78 -23.24 -25.42 1.23
CA THR A 78 -23.48 -24.95 2.61
C THR A 78 -24.91 -24.48 2.88
N ASN A 79 -25.67 -24.13 1.84
CA ASN A 79 -26.95 -23.42 1.90
C ASN A 79 -26.92 -22.11 2.72
N LYS A 80 -25.74 -21.54 2.97
CA LYS A 80 -25.63 -20.24 3.65
C LYS A 80 -25.98 -19.12 2.66
N PRO A 81 -26.82 -18.13 3.08
CA PRO A 81 -27.22 -17.03 2.22
C PRO A 81 -26.04 -16.12 1.89
N ILE A 82 -26.12 -15.50 0.72
CA ILE A 82 -25.17 -14.55 0.15
C ILE A 82 -25.97 -13.33 -0.31
N ASP A 83 -25.47 -12.14 0.00
CA ASP A 83 -25.97 -10.86 -0.50
C ASP A 83 -24.78 -9.97 -0.85
N ILE A 84 -24.21 -10.17 -2.04
CA ILE A 84 -23.02 -9.45 -2.50
C ILE A 84 -23.46 -8.12 -3.08
N TYR A 85 -23.01 -7.03 -2.48
CA TYR A 85 -23.09 -5.70 -3.06
C TYR A 85 -21.70 -5.24 -3.47
N ALA A 86 -21.57 -4.70 -4.67
CA ALA A 86 -20.29 -4.22 -5.19
C ALA A 86 -20.40 -2.89 -5.92
N THR A 87 -19.46 -1.99 -5.66
CA THR A 87 -19.22 -0.80 -6.48
C THR A 87 -18.19 -1.13 -7.55
N LEU A 88 -18.49 -0.85 -8.81
CA LEU A 88 -17.64 -1.20 -9.94
C LEU A 88 -16.49 -0.21 -10.08
N LYS A 89 -15.29 -0.76 -10.19
CA LYS A 89 -14.02 -0.07 -10.45
C LYS A 89 -13.35 -0.69 -11.69
N LYS A 90 -12.33 -0.05 -12.24
CA LYS A 90 -11.51 -0.58 -13.34
C LYS A 90 -10.05 -0.75 -12.90
N PRO A 91 -9.32 -1.78 -13.37
CA PRO A 91 -7.87 -1.79 -13.24
C PRO A 91 -7.23 -0.58 -13.94
N ASP A 92 -6.04 -0.19 -13.50
CA ASP A 92 -5.23 0.87 -14.11
C ASP A 92 -4.64 0.45 -15.47
N TYR A 93 -4.40 -0.85 -15.66
CA TYR A 93 -3.73 -1.39 -16.85
C TYR A 93 -4.67 -1.86 -17.97
N THR A 94 -5.99 -1.95 -17.75
CA THR A 94 -6.93 -2.46 -18.77
C THR A 94 -8.36 -1.95 -18.60
N ASN A 95 -9.08 -1.82 -19.72
CA ASN A 95 -10.53 -1.57 -19.76
C ASN A 95 -11.34 -2.83 -20.10
N GLU A 96 -10.67 -3.97 -20.24
CA GLU A 96 -11.29 -5.26 -20.59
C GLU A 96 -11.73 -6.05 -19.35
N MET A 97 -11.51 -5.49 -18.17
CA MET A 97 -11.91 -6.04 -16.88
C MET A 97 -12.59 -4.96 -16.05
N VAL A 98 -13.65 -5.34 -15.37
CA VAL A 98 -14.28 -4.57 -14.30
C VAL A 98 -14.20 -5.39 -13.04
N VAL A 99 -13.78 -4.77 -11.95
CA VAL A 99 -13.70 -5.39 -10.62
C VAL A 99 -14.66 -4.69 -9.67
N GLY A 100 -15.20 -5.43 -8.71
CA GLY A 100 -16.09 -4.91 -7.69
C GLY A 100 -15.36 -4.73 -6.38
N ASP A 101 -15.42 -3.53 -5.82
CA ASP A 101 -15.23 -3.32 -4.38
C ASP A 101 -16.48 -3.82 -3.68
N ALA A 102 -16.38 -5.02 -3.12
CA ALA A 102 -17.51 -5.89 -2.85
C ALA A 102 -17.55 -6.37 -1.40
N GLU A 103 -18.75 -6.50 -0.86
CA GLU A 103 -19.00 -7.01 0.48
C GLU A 103 -20.24 -7.92 0.49
N ASP A 104 -20.21 -8.96 1.34
CA ASP A 104 -21.38 -9.79 1.62
C ASP A 104 -22.18 -9.20 2.79
N LYS A 105 -23.33 -8.61 2.47
CA LYS A 105 -24.27 -8.03 3.44
C LYS A 105 -24.95 -9.07 4.31
N ALA A 106 -25.02 -10.33 3.88
CA ALA A 106 -25.49 -11.43 4.72
C ALA A 106 -24.45 -11.79 5.81
N GLY A 107 -23.19 -11.37 5.61
CA GLY A 107 -22.14 -11.45 6.60
C GLY A 107 -21.55 -12.84 6.81
N ASN A 108 -21.79 -13.79 5.90
CA ASN A 108 -21.29 -15.17 5.99
C ASN A 108 -19.93 -15.35 5.32
N TYR A 109 -19.61 -14.49 4.35
CA TYR A 109 -18.40 -14.59 3.54
C TYR A 109 -17.62 -13.27 3.52
N GLU A 110 -16.32 -13.38 3.29
CA GLU A 110 -15.49 -12.29 2.79
C GLU A 110 -15.45 -12.40 1.27
N VAL A 111 -15.78 -11.32 0.57
CA VAL A 111 -15.71 -11.28 -0.89
C VAL A 111 -14.27 -10.97 -1.29
N VAL A 112 -13.55 -12.00 -1.71
CA VAL A 112 -12.13 -11.90 -2.07
C VAL A 112 -11.98 -11.20 -3.43
N PHE A 113 -12.86 -11.56 -4.37
CA PHE A 113 -12.90 -10.96 -5.70
C PHE A 113 -14.30 -11.07 -6.29
N LEU A 114 -14.75 -10.00 -6.93
CA LEU A 114 -15.87 -10.01 -7.86
C LEU A 114 -15.40 -9.27 -9.12
N GLY A 115 -15.57 -9.86 -10.29
CA GLY A 115 -15.23 -9.16 -11.52
C GLY A 115 -15.76 -9.83 -12.78
N ILE A 116 -15.85 -9.04 -13.84
CA ILE A 116 -16.19 -9.51 -15.19
C ILE A 116 -15.00 -9.20 -16.09
N ASP A 117 -14.54 -10.22 -16.78
CA ASP A 117 -13.33 -10.19 -17.59
C ASP A 117 -13.62 -10.63 -19.03
N LYS A 118 -13.29 -9.76 -20.00
CA LYS A 118 -13.44 -10.02 -21.44
C LYS A 118 -12.21 -10.70 -22.05
N LYS A 119 -11.11 -10.83 -21.30
CA LYS A 119 -9.87 -11.47 -21.72
C LYS A 119 -9.29 -12.34 -20.59
N PRO A 120 -9.99 -13.43 -20.19
CA PRO A 120 -9.60 -14.27 -19.06
C PRO A 120 -8.22 -14.93 -19.20
N GLN A 121 -7.71 -15.11 -20.42
CA GLN A 121 -6.35 -15.64 -20.65
C GLN A 121 -5.23 -14.63 -20.35
N SER A 122 -5.56 -13.34 -20.22
CA SER A 122 -4.62 -12.25 -19.93
C SER A 122 -4.68 -11.80 -18.47
N SER A 123 -5.40 -12.56 -17.63
CA SER A 123 -5.63 -12.25 -16.22
C SER A 123 -5.46 -13.49 -15.33
N LEU A 124 -5.55 -13.29 -14.02
CA LEU A 124 -5.48 -14.37 -13.06
C LEU A 124 -6.81 -15.14 -13.06
N THR A 125 -6.76 -16.43 -13.38
CA THR A 125 -7.93 -17.32 -13.46
C THR A 125 -7.49 -18.72 -13.05
N PHE A 126 -8.33 -19.42 -12.30
CA PHE A 126 -8.09 -20.80 -11.89
C PHE A 126 -8.38 -21.78 -13.03
N ASN A 127 -9.36 -21.46 -13.88
CA ASN A 127 -9.71 -22.24 -15.04
C ASN A 127 -9.01 -21.74 -16.31
N HIS A 128 -7.92 -22.43 -16.68
CA HIS A 128 -7.13 -22.12 -17.88
C HIS A 128 -7.76 -22.63 -19.19
N SER A 129 -8.99 -23.17 -19.16
CA SER A 129 -9.67 -23.68 -20.35
C SER A 129 -10.46 -22.61 -21.13
N PHE A 130 -10.58 -21.38 -20.63
CA PHE A 130 -11.30 -20.32 -21.31
C PHE A 130 -10.61 -19.90 -22.62
N ASN A 131 -11.41 -19.55 -23.61
CA ASN A 131 -10.93 -18.97 -24.86
C ASN A 131 -10.62 -17.47 -24.69
N ALA A 132 -9.81 -16.93 -25.60
CA ALA A 132 -9.45 -15.51 -25.59
C ALA A 132 -10.65 -14.55 -25.76
N SER A 133 -11.76 -15.04 -26.33
CA SER A 133 -13.00 -14.28 -26.55
C SER A 133 -14.08 -14.56 -25.50
N ASP A 134 -13.82 -15.44 -24.54
CA ASP A 134 -14.79 -15.74 -23.50
C ASP A 134 -14.92 -14.53 -22.57
N GLU A 135 -16.15 -14.26 -22.16
CA GLU A 135 -16.43 -13.31 -21.10
C GLU A 135 -16.71 -14.13 -19.85
N VAL A 136 -16.02 -13.82 -18.76
CA VAL A 136 -16.04 -14.64 -17.55
C VAL A 136 -16.44 -13.78 -16.35
N LEU A 137 -17.49 -14.20 -15.65
CA LEU A 137 -17.77 -13.74 -14.30
C LEU A 137 -16.92 -14.55 -13.32
N LYS A 138 -16.19 -13.84 -12.47
CA LYS A 138 -15.35 -14.40 -11.41
C LYS A 138 -15.91 -13.95 -10.07
N VAL A 139 -16.24 -14.92 -9.20
CA VAL A 139 -16.67 -14.67 -7.82
C VAL A 139 -15.85 -15.57 -6.91
N TYR A 140 -15.02 -14.96 -6.07
CA TYR A 140 -14.18 -15.66 -5.11
C TYR A 140 -14.60 -15.27 -3.69
N LEU A 141 -14.88 -16.27 -2.86
CA LEU A 141 -15.44 -16.09 -1.53
C LEU A 141 -14.63 -16.88 -0.51
N MET A 142 -14.29 -16.26 0.61
CA MET A 142 -13.77 -16.95 1.79
C MET A 142 -14.88 -17.06 2.83
N GLU A 143 -15.20 -18.27 3.28
CA GLU A 143 -16.17 -18.46 4.37
C GLU A 143 -15.57 -17.96 5.69
N LYS A 144 -16.29 -17.05 6.37
CA LYS A 144 -15.82 -16.45 7.63
C LYS A 144 -15.55 -17.50 8.70
N ASP A 145 -14.55 -17.21 9.53
CA ASP A 145 -14.06 -18.09 10.60
C ASP A 145 -13.52 -19.44 10.10
N THR A 146 -13.33 -19.59 8.79
CA THR A 146 -12.74 -20.78 8.16
C THR A 146 -11.65 -20.40 7.17
N ARG A 147 -11.09 -21.40 6.50
CA ARG A 147 -10.22 -21.24 5.32
C ARG A 147 -10.83 -21.90 4.09
N ASN A 148 -12.15 -22.06 4.06
CA ASN A 148 -12.85 -22.65 2.93
C ASN A 148 -13.01 -21.58 1.84
N PHE A 149 -12.33 -21.80 0.72
CA PHE A 149 -12.25 -20.83 -0.36
C PHE A 149 -13.05 -21.30 -1.57
N THR A 150 -14.09 -20.56 -1.93
CA THR A 150 -14.97 -20.88 -3.06
C THR A 150 -14.57 -20.08 -4.29
N ILE A 151 -14.41 -20.79 -5.40
CA ILE A 151 -14.02 -20.27 -6.71
C ILE A 151 -15.16 -20.52 -7.69
N ILE A 152 -15.74 -19.45 -8.22
CA ILE A 152 -16.73 -19.48 -9.30
C ILE A 152 -16.13 -18.71 -10.48
N GLU A 153 -15.94 -19.40 -11.59
CA GLU A 153 -15.52 -18.81 -12.87
C GLU A 153 -16.40 -19.40 -13.97
N THR A 154 -17.23 -18.56 -14.59
CA THR A 154 -18.26 -19.04 -15.51
C THR A 154 -18.51 -18.07 -16.66
N THR A 155 -18.87 -18.62 -17.81
CA THR A 155 -19.38 -17.87 -18.96
C THR A 155 -20.91 -17.83 -18.98
N ASP A 156 -21.57 -18.63 -18.13
CA ASP A 156 -23.03 -18.81 -18.08
C ASP A 156 -23.71 -17.84 -17.10
N PHE A 157 -23.35 -16.56 -17.17
CA PHE A 157 -23.88 -15.50 -16.31
C PHE A 157 -24.74 -14.47 -17.05
N LYS A 158 -24.81 -14.54 -18.39
CA LYS A 158 -25.42 -13.50 -19.24
C LYS A 158 -26.92 -13.33 -19.03
N ASP A 159 -27.59 -14.37 -18.54
CA ASP A 159 -29.01 -14.32 -18.16
C ASP A 159 -29.24 -13.58 -16.83
N ILE A 160 -28.18 -13.37 -16.05
CA ILE A 160 -28.18 -12.68 -14.73
C ILE A 160 -27.65 -11.26 -14.87
N ILE A 161 -26.52 -11.09 -15.57
CA ILE A 161 -25.80 -9.81 -15.69
C ILE A 161 -25.65 -9.46 -17.17
N ASN A 162 -26.18 -8.30 -17.55
CA ASN A 162 -25.92 -7.72 -18.87
C ASN A 162 -24.55 -7.04 -18.89
N GLU A 163 -23.56 -7.67 -19.51
CA GLU A 163 -22.19 -7.15 -19.58
C GLU A 163 -22.11 -5.81 -20.33
N ASN A 164 -23.00 -5.56 -21.29
CA ASN A 164 -22.98 -4.30 -22.01
C ASN A 164 -23.32 -3.14 -21.07
N THR A 165 -24.21 -3.35 -20.10
CA THR A 165 -24.51 -2.35 -19.07
C THR A 165 -23.28 -2.05 -18.21
N VAL A 166 -22.53 -3.08 -17.82
CA VAL A 166 -21.32 -2.95 -17.01
C VAL A 166 -20.21 -2.20 -17.74
N PHE A 167 -19.97 -2.52 -19.02
CA PHE A 167 -18.86 -1.95 -19.79
C PHE A 167 -19.20 -0.64 -20.53
N GLN A 168 -20.48 -0.23 -20.60
CA GLN A 168 -20.92 0.99 -21.28
C GLN A 168 -20.12 2.24 -20.87
N ASN A 169 -19.77 2.32 -19.58
CA ASN A 169 -19.13 3.47 -18.96
C ASN A 169 -17.80 3.12 -18.28
N VAL A 170 -17.13 2.03 -18.69
CA VAL A 170 -15.89 1.55 -18.05
C VAL A 170 -14.84 2.65 -17.91
N ASN A 171 -14.68 3.51 -18.91
CA ASN A 171 -13.71 4.62 -18.90
C ASN A 171 -13.99 5.69 -17.82
N SER A 172 -15.20 5.71 -17.27
CA SER A 172 -15.61 6.64 -16.20
C SER A 172 -15.62 6.01 -14.82
N LEU A 173 -15.37 4.71 -14.71
CA LEU A 173 -15.25 4.05 -13.42
C LEU A 173 -13.98 4.53 -12.70
N PRO A 174 -14.03 4.66 -11.36
CA PRO A 174 -12.83 4.91 -10.58
C PRO A 174 -11.84 3.76 -10.74
N GLU A 175 -10.56 4.06 -10.53
CA GLU A 175 -9.52 3.04 -10.52
C GLU A 175 -9.65 2.16 -9.28
N ALA A 176 -9.41 0.86 -9.47
CA ALA A 176 -9.41 -0.13 -8.42
C ALA A 176 -8.16 -0.03 -7.57
N ASP A 177 -8.29 -0.31 -6.29
CA ASP A 177 -7.16 -0.49 -5.40
C ASP A 177 -6.36 -1.73 -5.85
N HIS A 178 -5.04 -1.74 -5.61
CA HIS A 178 -4.18 -2.83 -6.08
C HIS A 178 -4.65 -4.19 -5.56
N GLU A 179 -4.95 -4.28 -4.27
CA GLU A 179 -5.45 -5.49 -3.60
C GLU A 179 -6.80 -5.99 -4.16
N ASP A 180 -7.63 -5.13 -4.78
CA ASP A 180 -8.90 -5.54 -5.38
C ASP A 180 -8.69 -6.24 -6.73
N VAL A 181 -7.65 -5.86 -7.46
CA VAL A 181 -7.28 -6.49 -8.73
C VAL A 181 -6.39 -7.71 -8.50
N PHE A 182 -5.42 -7.57 -7.60
CA PHE A 182 -4.43 -8.58 -7.22
C PHE A 182 -4.82 -9.25 -5.90
N TRP A 183 -6.03 -9.80 -5.87
CA TRP A 183 -6.71 -10.36 -4.70
C TRP A 183 -5.97 -11.44 -3.89
N TYR A 184 -4.88 -12.02 -4.42
CA TYR A 184 -4.21 -13.15 -3.79
C TYR A 184 -3.64 -12.83 -2.42
N SER A 185 -3.22 -11.59 -2.17
CA SER A 185 -2.66 -11.15 -0.88
C SER A 185 -3.71 -11.16 0.24
N LYS A 186 -5.01 -11.10 -0.11
CA LYS A 186 -6.13 -11.24 0.83
C LYS A 186 -6.24 -12.65 1.42
N ILE A 187 -5.77 -13.68 0.68
CA ILE A 187 -5.96 -15.08 1.10
C ILE A 187 -4.66 -15.89 1.20
N LEU A 188 -3.55 -15.42 0.65
CA LEU A 188 -2.26 -16.10 0.68
C LEU A 188 -1.24 -15.31 1.49
N ALA A 189 -0.33 -16.03 2.13
CA ALA A 189 0.87 -15.48 2.73
C ALA A 189 2.00 -15.47 1.68
N PRO A 190 2.74 -14.36 1.56
CA PRO A 190 3.88 -14.27 0.65
C PRO A 190 5.05 -15.15 1.07
N GLU A 191 5.89 -15.53 0.10
CA GLU A 191 7.22 -16.07 0.34
C GLU A 191 8.29 -15.02 0.02
N MET A 192 9.17 -14.72 1.00
CA MET A 192 10.28 -13.79 0.79
C MET A 192 11.27 -14.34 -0.23
N VAL A 193 11.49 -13.59 -1.30
CA VAL A 193 12.57 -13.87 -2.26
C VAL A 193 13.83 -13.22 -1.72
N ASN A 194 14.88 -14.01 -1.48
CA ASN A 194 16.13 -13.55 -0.87
C ASN A 194 16.65 -12.27 -1.54
N SER A 195 16.63 -11.15 -0.81
CA SER A 195 17.22 -9.90 -1.26
C SER A 195 18.65 -9.73 -0.72
N ILE A 196 19.52 -9.19 -1.57
CA ILE A 196 20.88 -8.84 -1.16
C ILE A 196 20.80 -7.60 -0.26
N GLN A 197 21.28 -7.72 0.98
CA GLN A 197 21.36 -6.57 1.88
C GLN A 197 22.39 -5.57 1.35
N PRO A 198 22.06 -4.27 1.20
CA PRO A 198 23.04 -3.27 0.82
C PRO A 198 24.12 -3.14 1.92
N ARG A 199 25.38 -2.99 1.51
CA ARG A 199 26.46 -2.62 2.43
C ARG A 199 26.27 -1.18 2.88
N SER A 200 26.69 -0.84 4.11
CA SER A 200 26.64 0.54 4.60
C SER A 200 27.37 1.51 3.66
N ILE A 201 26.72 2.61 3.31
CA ILE A 201 27.22 3.61 2.35
C ILE A 201 27.69 4.87 3.10
N VAL A 202 28.84 5.40 2.65
CA VAL A 202 29.55 6.52 3.30
C VAL A 202 29.10 7.90 2.79
N THR A 203 28.49 7.99 1.60
CA THR A 203 27.88 9.21 1.03
C THR A 203 26.93 8.87 -0.12
N GLY A 204 25.84 9.64 -0.30
CA GLY A 204 24.95 9.54 -1.47
C GLY A 204 23.62 8.88 -1.14
N HIS A 205 23.26 7.83 -1.87
CA HIS A 205 22.02 7.08 -1.69
C HIS A 205 22.31 5.60 -1.48
N SER A 206 21.35 4.91 -0.87
CA SER A 206 21.37 3.47 -0.66
C SER A 206 19.99 2.90 -0.92
N ASP A 207 19.95 1.87 -1.74
CA ASP A 207 18.72 1.22 -2.19
C ASP A 207 18.61 -0.15 -1.58
N LYS A 208 17.42 -0.47 -1.06
CA LYS A 208 17.09 -1.79 -0.56
C LYS A 208 15.83 -2.29 -1.26
N THR A 209 15.97 -3.38 -1.98
CA THR A 209 14.87 -4.05 -2.66
C THR A 209 14.26 -5.09 -1.73
N TYR A 210 12.94 -5.05 -1.63
CA TYR A 210 12.12 -6.07 -0.99
C TYR A 210 11.34 -6.78 -2.08
N THR A 211 11.37 -8.11 -2.06
CA THR A 211 10.68 -8.92 -3.07
C THR A 211 10.00 -10.09 -2.38
N VAL A 212 8.75 -10.31 -2.71
CA VAL A 212 7.99 -11.50 -2.33
C VAL A 212 7.43 -12.18 -3.56
N SER A 213 7.04 -13.44 -3.39
CA SER A 213 6.28 -14.20 -4.38
C SER A 213 5.04 -14.84 -3.80
N TYR A 214 4.01 -14.93 -4.63
CA TYR A 214 2.75 -15.61 -4.37
C TYR A 214 2.52 -16.72 -5.40
N ALA A 215 2.01 -17.87 -4.95
CA ALA A 215 1.54 -18.96 -5.81
C ALA A 215 0.01 -18.89 -5.93
N ALA A 216 -0.49 -18.20 -6.95
CA ALA A 216 -1.92 -17.94 -7.12
C ALA A 216 -2.41 -18.45 -8.48
N ALA A 217 -3.52 -19.21 -8.48
CA ALA A 217 -4.18 -19.74 -9.68
C ALA A 217 -3.23 -20.46 -10.68
N GLY A 218 -2.24 -21.18 -10.15
CA GLY A 218 -1.24 -21.91 -10.95
C GLY A 218 -0.11 -21.02 -11.52
N GLN A 219 -0.05 -19.76 -11.13
CA GLN A 219 0.97 -18.79 -11.54
C GLN A 219 1.86 -18.40 -10.35
N THR A 220 3.05 -17.88 -10.65
CA THR A 220 3.91 -17.24 -9.66
C THR A 220 3.94 -15.74 -9.92
N ILE A 221 3.41 -14.99 -8.96
CA ILE A 221 3.31 -13.53 -9.02
C ILE A 221 4.36 -12.97 -8.07
N TYR A 222 5.09 -11.96 -8.52
CA TYR A 222 6.14 -11.32 -7.74
C TYR A 222 5.75 -9.88 -7.46
N GLU A 223 5.99 -9.44 -6.23
CA GLU A 223 5.85 -8.04 -5.84
C GLU A 223 7.15 -7.50 -5.32
N GLU A 224 7.51 -6.31 -5.77
CA GLU A 224 8.77 -5.67 -5.46
C GLU A 224 8.55 -4.22 -5.02
N MET A 225 9.22 -3.81 -3.95
CA MET A 225 9.35 -2.41 -3.56
C MET A 225 10.81 -2.08 -3.29
N VAL A 226 11.28 -0.96 -3.85
CA VAL A 226 12.63 -0.44 -3.65
C VAL A 226 12.56 0.78 -2.75
N ILE A 227 13.16 0.67 -1.57
CA ILE A 227 13.28 1.77 -0.62
C ILE A 227 14.64 2.42 -0.79
N ARG A 228 14.65 3.72 -1.03
CA ARG A 228 15.87 4.53 -1.08
C ARG A 228 15.98 5.40 0.15
N SER A 229 17.14 5.34 0.79
CA SER A 229 17.58 6.35 1.74
C SER A 229 18.69 7.18 1.11
N TYR A 230 18.65 8.50 1.24
CA TYR A 230 19.74 9.37 0.77
C TYR A 230 20.20 10.37 1.81
N VAL A 231 21.44 10.83 1.67
CA VAL A 231 21.99 11.99 2.37
C VAL A 231 22.85 12.82 1.42
N GLU A 232 22.63 14.13 1.43
CA GLU A 232 23.46 15.11 0.75
C GLU A 232 23.79 16.27 1.70
N GLY A 233 24.88 16.97 1.43
CA GLY A 233 25.30 18.12 2.22
C GLY A 233 26.65 18.68 1.76
N PRO A 234 27.14 19.72 2.43
CA PRO A 234 28.44 20.31 2.11
C PRO A 234 29.58 19.35 2.49
N GLN A 235 30.56 19.21 1.60
CA GLN A 235 31.79 18.46 1.87
C GLN A 235 32.70 19.16 2.89
N SER A 236 32.45 20.43 3.16
CA SER A 236 33.16 21.22 4.17
C SER A 236 32.22 22.27 4.75
N ILE A 237 32.24 22.44 6.06
CA ILE A 237 31.50 23.50 6.77
C ILE A 237 32.49 24.51 7.37
N ILE A 238 32.12 25.79 7.33
CA ILE A 238 32.75 26.87 8.10
C ILE A 238 31.67 27.36 9.05
N ASN A 239 31.84 27.14 10.35
CA ASN A 239 30.84 27.39 11.39
C ASN A 239 29.55 26.54 11.33
N SER A 240 28.94 26.34 10.16
CA SER A 240 27.77 25.48 9.99
C SER A 240 27.53 25.05 8.54
N GLY A 241 26.79 23.95 8.37
CA GLY A 241 26.29 23.48 7.09
C GLY A 241 25.00 22.67 7.22
N THR A 242 24.22 22.65 6.15
CA THR A 242 22.91 21.99 6.11
C THR A 242 22.99 20.70 5.30
N PHE A 243 22.44 19.63 5.87
CA PHE A 243 22.36 18.30 5.30
C PHE A 243 20.89 17.94 5.06
N ASN A 244 20.58 17.42 3.89
CA ASN A 244 19.25 16.89 3.58
C ASN A 244 19.33 15.37 3.57
N THR A 245 18.38 14.72 4.24
CA THR A 245 18.25 13.27 4.21
C THR A 245 16.80 12.86 4.11
N LYS A 246 16.55 11.73 3.46
CA LYS A 246 15.21 11.23 3.20
C LYS A 246 15.18 9.72 3.14
N LEU A 247 14.05 9.15 3.53
CA LEU A 247 13.62 7.79 3.22
C LEU A 247 12.39 7.86 2.30
N TYR A 248 12.39 7.12 1.19
CA TYR A 248 11.27 7.14 0.26
C TYR A 248 11.14 5.87 -0.57
N VAL A 249 9.95 5.63 -1.10
CA VAL A 249 9.67 4.58 -2.09
C VAL A 249 10.17 5.05 -3.45
N LEU A 250 11.23 4.40 -3.95
CA LEU A 250 11.85 4.73 -5.23
C LEU A 250 11.06 4.15 -6.40
N SER A 251 10.66 2.88 -6.27
CA SER A 251 9.89 2.16 -7.26
C SER A 251 9.16 1.01 -6.60
N GLU A 252 8.07 0.60 -7.21
CA GLU A 252 7.35 -0.61 -6.86
C GLU A 252 6.77 -1.24 -8.12
N ARG A 253 6.43 -2.53 -8.05
CA ARG A 253 5.81 -3.25 -9.16
C ARG A 253 5.29 -4.62 -8.73
N THR A 254 4.30 -5.07 -9.47
CA THR A 254 3.79 -6.44 -9.48
C THR A 254 4.03 -7.02 -10.87
N TYR A 255 4.60 -8.21 -10.95
CA TYR A 255 4.86 -8.87 -12.23
C TYR A 255 4.66 -10.37 -12.19
N CYS A 256 4.18 -10.91 -13.31
CA CYS A 256 4.02 -12.33 -13.54
C CYS A 256 4.73 -12.71 -14.85
N PRO A 257 5.87 -13.43 -14.81
CA PRO A 257 6.64 -13.75 -16.02
C PRO A 257 5.84 -14.50 -17.09
N THR A 258 4.86 -15.30 -16.66
CA THR A 258 3.98 -16.12 -17.51
C THR A 258 2.71 -15.38 -17.95
N LEU A 259 2.35 -14.27 -17.30
CA LEU A 259 1.23 -13.40 -17.68
C LEU A 259 1.62 -11.91 -17.66
N PRO A 260 2.49 -11.45 -18.59
CA PRO A 260 3.02 -10.08 -18.58
C PRO A 260 1.96 -8.98 -18.75
N SER A 261 0.79 -9.32 -19.27
CA SER A 261 -0.35 -8.39 -19.43
C SER A 261 -0.91 -7.88 -18.11
N MET A 262 -0.64 -8.56 -17.00
CA MET A 262 -1.03 -8.15 -15.66
C MET A 262 0.06 -7.36 -14.92
N ASN A 263 1.20 -7.08 -15.55
CA ASN A 263 2.25 -6.34 -14.85
C ASN A 263 1.75 -4.93 -14.51
N SER A 264 1.96 -4.52 -13.27
CA SER A 264 1.57 -3.20 -12.74
C SER A 264 2.78 -2.52 -12.11
N ASN A 265 2.77 -1.19 -12.06
CA ASN A 265 3.77 -0.38 -11.36
C ASN A 265 3.39 -0.13 -9.89
N ASN A 266 2.43 -0.89 -9.36
CA ASN A 266 1.99 -0.87 -7.97
C ASN A 266 2.31 -2.22 -7.30
N SER A 267 2.28 -2.28 -5.97
CA SER A 267 2.40 -3.51 -5.17
C SER A 267 1.65 -3.36 -3.85
N ASP A 268 1.45 -4.46 -3.12
CA ASP A 268 0.88 -4.44 -1.77
C ASP A 268 1.94 -4.19 -0.67
N TRP A 269 3.16 -3.77 -1.04
CA TRP A 269 4.17 -3.42 -0.06
C TRP A 269 3.82 -2.14 0.67
N GLU A 270 4.04 -2.16 1.99
CA GLU A 270 3.90 -0.99 2.83
C GLU A 270 5.10 -0.85 3.76
N LEU A 271 5.55 0.39 3.95
CA LEU A 271 6.56 0.75 4.95
C LEU A 271 5.88 1.52 6.09
N GLY A 272 6.08 1.07 7.34
CA GLY A 272 5.66 1.82 8.53
C GLY A 272 4.17 1.67 8.91
N TYR A 273 3.46 0.69 8.36
CA TYR A 273 2.06 0.43 8.69
C TYR A 273 1.90 -0.10 10.13
N TYR A 274 2.59 -1.20 10.45
CA TYR A 274 2.48 -1.87 11.75
C TYR A 274 3.42 -1.33 12.84
N ALA A 275 4.40 -0.50 12.48
CA ALA A 275 5.33 0.11 13.43
C ALA A 275 5.77 1.51 12.98
N PRO A 276 6.17 2.40 13.90
CA PRO A 276 6.66 3.73 13.54
C PRO A 276 7.89 3.67 12.64
N THR A 277 8.01 4.65 11.75
CA THR A 277 9.26 4.91 11.01
C THR A 277 10.10 5.90 11.79
N VAL A 278 11.34 5.53 12.10
CA VAL A 278 12.22 6.30 12.98
C VAL A 278 13.48 6.69 12.22
N PHE A 279 13.79 7.98 12.25
CA PHE A 279 15.06 8.54 11.87
C PHE A 279 15.88 8.87 13.12
N GLU A 280 17.12 8.45 13.17
CA GLU A 280 18.05 8.81 14.23
C GLU A 280 19.34 9.37 13.61
N THR A 281 19.86 10.45 14.18
CA THR A 281 21.11 11.06 13.74
C THR A 281 22.00 11.41 14.92
N HIS A 282 23.32 11.33 14.70
CA HIS A 282 24.27 11.91 15.63
C HIS A 282 25.51 12.50 14.95
N THR A 283 26.12 13.48 15.62
CA THR A 283 27.36 14.14 15.19
C THR A 283 28.58 13.65 15.97
N ASP A 284 29.74 13.65 15.30
CA ASP A 284 31.02 13.42 15.94
C ASP A 284 31.38 14.47 17.02
N PRO A 285 32.32 14.16 17.93
CA PRO A 285 32.82 15.13 18.91
C PRO A 285 33.21 16.48 18.30
N GLY A 286 32.85 17.55 18.97
CA GLY A 286 33.12 18.94 18.60
C GLY A 286 32.09 19.60 17.69
N ASP A 287 31.17 18.82 17.11
CA ASP A 287 30.06 19.34 16.29
C ASP A 287 28.72 19.04 16.97
N ALA A 288 27.72 19.86 16.66
CA ALA A 288 26.39 19.74 17.23
C ALA A 288 25.32 20.07 16.21
N VAL A 289 24.13 19.50 16.40
CA VAL A 289 22.96 19.89 15.63
C VAL A 289 22.44 21.23 16.15
N ARG A 290 22.36 22.20 15.25
CA ARG A 290 21.79 23.54 15.51
C ARG A 290 20.30 23.54 15.29
N THR A 291 19.85 22.93 14.22
CA THR A 291 18.43 22.88 13.86
C THR A 291 18.07 21.56 13.20
N ILE A 292 16.79 21.18 13.30
CA ILE A 292 16.19 20.14 12.49
C ILE A 292 14.80 20.58 12.03
N GLN A 293 14.51 20.33 10.76
CA GLN A 293 13.18 20.41 10.18
C GLN A 293 12.81 19.02 9.64
N TRP A 294 11.54 18.65 9.79
CA TRP A 294 11.03 17.37 9.32
C TRP A 294 9.74 17.55 8.53
N ASP A 295 9.55 16.71 7.52
CA ASP A 295 8.34 16.66 6.70
C ASP A 295 8.07 15.23 6.23
N SER A 296 6.86 14.94 5.76
CA SER A 296 6.56 13.65 5.14
C SER A 296 5.36 13.70 4.19
N SER A 297 5.44 12.90 3.14
CA SER A 297 4.32 12.57 2.24
C SER A 297 3.93 11.11 2.47
N THR A 298 2.78 10.84 3.06
CA THR A 298 2.39 9.49 3.52
C THR A 298 0.90 9.29 3.42
N GLN A 299 0.46 8.03 3.32
CA GLN A 299 -0.90 7.67 3.69
C GLN A 299 -1.06 7.73 5.22
N THR A 300 -2.26 8.05 5.69
CA THR A 300 -2.53 8.33 7.10
C THR A 300 -3.80 7.61 7.54
N SER A 301 -3.69 6.73 8.54
CA SER A 301 -4.83 6.05 9.18
C SER A 301 -5.08 6.53 10.62
N THR A 302 -4.28 7.46 11.14
CA THR A 302 -4.32 7.92 12.53
C THR A 302 -4.15 9.44 12.68
N SER A 303 -4.58 10.01 13.81
CA SER A 303 -4.30 11.41 14.13
C SER A 303 -2.88 11.61 14.69
N GLY A 304 -2.25 12.69 14.25
CA GLY A 304 -0.93 13.14 14.66
C GLY A 304 0.23 12.39 14.02
N LYS A 305 1.26 13.15 13.64
CA LYS A 305 2.21 12.70 12.62
C LYS A 305 3.61 12.46 13.16
N PHE A 306 4.13 13.37 13.99
CA PHE A 306 5.53 13.35 14.37
C PHE A 306 5.77 13.39 15.88
N LYS A 307 6.88 12.78 16.30
CA LYS A 307 7.51 12.96 17.61
C LYS A 307 9.01 13.20 17.39
N LEU A 308 9.57 14.21 18.05
CA LEU A 308 10.99 14.51 18.03
C LEU A 308 11.56 14.38 19.44
N ASP A 309 12.61 13.58 19.59
CA ASP A 309 13.39 13.40 20.81
C ASP A 309 14.83 13.87 20.56
N TRP A 310 15.48 14.45 21.56
CA TRP A 310 16.89 14.86 21.47
C TRP A 310 17.62 14.72 22.81
N SER A 311 18.94 14.67 22.78
CA SER A 311 19.75 14.69 24.00
C SER A 311 20.88 15.69 23.95
N TRP A 312 21.25 16.13 25.15
CA TRP A 312 22.31 17.09 25.41
C TRP A 312 23.54 16.36 25.92
N SER A 313 24.72 16.76 25.45
CA SER A 313 25.99 16.19 25.88
C SER A 313 27.10 17.25 25.87
N LEU A 314 28.25 16.92 26.46
CA LEU A 314 29.43 17.77 26.36
C LEU A 314 29.94 17.79 24.91
N PRO A 315 30.39 18.95 24.38
CA PRO A 315 30.80 19.06 22.98
C PRO A 315 31.86 18.02 22.56
N GLY A 316 32.86 17.76 23.41
CA GLY A 316 33.97 16.86 23.12
C GLY A 316 33.70 15.37 23.33
N THR A 317 32.50 14.97 23.74
CA THR A 317 32.22 13.54 24.05
C THR A 317 31.65 12.80 22.84
N PRO A 318 32.06 11.54 22.58
CA PRO A 318 31.44 10.70 21.58
C PRO A 318 30.04 10.28 22.01
N VAL A 319 29.19 9.96 21.03
CA VAL A 319 27.81 9.51 21.21
C VAL A 319 27.51 8.40 20.20
N SER A 320 26.44 7.64 20.43
CA SER A 320 25.99 6.57 19.54
C SER A 320 24.48 6.61 19.36
N PHE A 321 23.97 5.77 18.46
CA PHE A 321 22.53 5.48 18.39
C PHE A 321 22.01 4.88 19.71
N GLY A 322 20.71 5.06 19.98
CA GLY A 322 20.02 4.55 21.16
C GLY A 322 20.29 5.38 22.41
N PHE A 323 19.89 6.66 22.42
CA PHE A 323 20.08 7.57 23.55
C PHE A 323 18.81 7.75 24.41
N THR A 324 18.99 8.16 25.66
CA THR A 324 17.88 8.60 26.51
C THR A 324 17.54 10.07 26.22
N PRO A 325 16.31 10.41 25.81
CA PRO A 325 15.94 11.78 25.51
C PRO A 325 16.09 12.71 26.71
N GLY A 326 16.78 13.83 26.50
CA GLY A 326 16.80 14.98 27.41
C GLY A 326 15.70 16.00 27.12
N GLY A 327 15.05 15.90 25.95
CA GLY A 327 13.88 16.68 25.57
C GLY A 327 13.05 15.98 24.50
N THR A 328 11.76 16.31 24.45
CA THR A 328 10.78 15.71 23.53
C THR A 328 9.77 16.76 23.08
N THR A 329 9.26 16.63 21.86
CA THR A 329 8.10 17.37 21.36
C THR A 329 7.28 16.50 20.40
N SER A 330 6.00 16.81 20.24
CA SER A 330 5.13 16.19 19.23
C SER A 330 4.48 17.27 18.39
N SER A 331 4.27 17.00 17.11
CA SER A 331 3.62 17.92 16.18
C SER A 331 2.84 17.16 15.12
N ASP A 332 1.74 17.74 14.68
CA ASP A 332 0.90 17.21 13.62
C ASP A 332 1.31 17.74 12.24
N ALA A 333 2.14 18.80 12.21
CA ALA A 333 2.58 19.46 10.99
C ALA A 333 4.11 19.67 10.95
N THR A 334 4.62 19.94 9.74
CA THR A 334 6.01 20.35 9.47
C THR A 334 6.44 21.42 10.47
N SER A 335 7.57 21.22 11.13
CA SER A 335 8.05 22.14 12.16
C SER A 335 9.57 22.23 12.15
N LEU A 336 10.08 23.40 12.54
CA LEU A 336 11.50 23.63 12.77
C LEU A 336 11.77 23.58 14.27
N ARG A 337 12.79 22.83 14.67
CA ARG A 337 13.34 22.88 16.02
C ARG A 337 14.73 23.50 15.98
N ASN A 338 14.92 24.56 16.75
CA ASN A 338 16.23 25.14 17.07
C ASN A 338 16.72 24.61 18.42
N PHE A 339 18.01 24.35 18.53
CA PHE A 339 18.65 23.91 19.77
C PHE A 339 19.55 25.00 20.33
N ASP A 340 19.27 25.40 21.58
CA ASP A 340 20.03 26.41 22.32
C ASP A 340 21.35 25.83 22.85
N ASN A 341 22.26 25.53 21.92
CA ASN A 341 23.57 25.00 22.19
C ASN A 341 24.44 26.01 22.96
N THR A 342 25.17 25.54 23.97
CA THR A 342 26.08 26.33 24.81
C THR A 342 27.49 25.74 24.81
N SER A 343 28.47 26.44 25.40
CA SER A 343 29.84 25.94 25.52
C SER A 343 29.99 24.66 26.37
N THR A 344 28.98 24.34 27.20
CA THR A 344 29.02 23.20 28.13
C THR A 344 27.93 22.17 27.88
N SER A 345 27.03 22.41 26.92
CA SER A 345 25.93 21.51 26.62
C SER A 345 25.45 21.73 25.20
N VAL A 346 25.55 20.69 24.36
CA VAL A 346 25.18 20.74 22.95
C VAL A 346 24.33 19.54 22.54
N CYS A 347 23.42 19.75 21.60
CA CYS A 347 22.56 18.73 21.01
C CYS A 347 23.37 17.92 20.01
N LYS A 348 23.63 16.65 20.33
CA LYS A 348 24.40 15.75 19.44
C LYS A 348 23.59 14.62 18.86
N ASN A 349 22.45 14.28 19.47
CA ASN A 349 21.60 13.19 19.01
C ASN A 349 20.17 13.67 18.86
N ILE A 350 19.56 13.24 17.77
CA ILE A 350 18.16 13.51 17.48
C ILE A 350 17.52 12.21 16.99
N LEU A 351 16.27 12.01 17.42
CA LEU A 351 15.40 10.95 16.95
C LEU A 351 14.08 11.58 16.50
N SER A 352 13.76 11.45 15.22
CA SER A 352 12.51 11.90 14.62
C SER A 352 11.67 10.68 14.27
N THR A 353 10.48 10.57 14.84
CA THR A 353 9.55 9.46 14.65
C THR A 353 8.35 9.92 13.87
N LEU A 354 8.12 9.29 12.73
CA LEU A 354 6.83 9.26 12.06
C LEU A 354 5.99 8.18 12.71
N LYS A 355 4.87 8.58 13.33
CA LYS A 355 4.05 7.68 14.16
C LYS A 355 3.43 6.55 13.34
N GLN A 356 3.23 5.40 13.98
CA GLN A 356 2.49 4.27 13.43
C GLN A 356 1.15 4.72 12.85
N GLY A 357 0.75 4.14 11.71
CA GLY A 357 -0.43 4.56 10.95
C GLY A 357 -0.15 5.67 9.93
N ASN A 358 1.07 6.22 9.89
CA ASN A 358 1.56 7.04 8.79
C ASN A 358 2.58 6.22 7.98
N TYR A 359 2.18 5.76 6.80
CA TYR A 359 2.89 4.71 6.07
C TYR A 359 3.09 5.04 4.58
N PHE A 360 3.93 4.24 3.93
CA PHE A 360 4.39 4.44 2.57
C PHE A 360 3.96 3.24 1.74
N SER A 361 3.00 3.45 0.86
CA SER A 361 2.44 2.44 -0.04
C SER A 361 2.54 2.82 -1.52
N ASN A 362 3.16 3.97 -1.84
CA ASN A 362 3.22 4.48 -3.21
C ASN A 362 4.56 5.17 -3.48
N VAL A 363 5.01 5.11 -4.73
CA VAL A 363 6.11 5.94 -5.25
C VAL A 363 5.85 7.42 -4.94
N GLY A 364 6.88 8.07 -4.41
CA GLY A 364 6.80 9.49 -4.04
C GLY A 364 6.32 9.76 -2.62
N HIS A 365 5.97 8.75 -1.82
CA HIS A 365 5.87 8.88 -0.37
C HIS A 365 7.26 9.03 0.28
N THR A 366 7.36 9.87 1.32
CA THR A 366 8.62 10.40 1.83
C THR A 366 8.64 10.63 3.34
N PHE A 367 9.81 10.47 3.95
CA PHE A 367 10.15 11.04 5.25
C PHE A 367 11.40 11.89 5.08
N ASP A 368 11.26 13.20 5.16
CA ASP A 368 12.31 14.18 4.86
C ASP A 368 12.83 14.80 6.16
N GLN A 369 14.15 14.96 6.27
CA GLN A 369 14.81 15.68 7.36
C GLN A 369 15.85 16.66 6.79
N VAL A 370 15.83 17.88 7.29
CA VAL A 370 16.83 18.91 7.00
C VAL A 370 17.52 19.27 8.31
N ILE A 371 18.83 19.06 8.37
CA ILE A 371 19.61 19.16 9.61
C ILE A 371 20.72 20.17 9.40
N THR A 372 20.80 21.20 10.24
CA THR A 372 21.96 22.08 10.26
C THR A 372 22.92 21.63 11.35
N VAL A 373 24.13 21.25 10.95
CA VAL A 373 25.23 20.93 11.86
C VAL A 373 26.14 22.14 11.97
N GLY A 374 26.60 22.43 13.19
CA GLY A 374 27.55 23.49 13.48
C GLY A 374 28.85 22.96 14.07
N HIS A 375 29.94 23.60 13.73
CA HIS A 375 31.19 23.49 14.48
C HIS A 375 31.05 24.21 15.83
N PHE A 376 31.48 23.56 16.91
CA PHE A 376 31.45 24.12 18.27
C PHE A 376 32.82 24.12 18.95
N THR A 377 33.60 23.04 18.81
CA THR A 377 34.93 22.96 19.41
C THR A 377 35.84 21.94 18.71
N GLY A 378 37.13 21.99 19.02
CA GLY A 378 38.16 21.15 18.47
C GLY A 378 38.87 21.78 17.27
N ALA A 379 39.94 21.11 16.82
CA ALA A 379 40.64 21.51 15.60
C ALA A 379 39.83 21.10 14.36
N ALA A 380 40.19 21.70 13.21
CA ALA A 380 39.66 21.27 11.93
C ALA A 380 39.93 19.78 11.70
N ALA A 381 38.89 19.03 11.34
CA ALA A 381 38.97 17.58 11.15
C ALA A 381 37.87 17.09 10.20
N THR A 382 38.13 15.97 9.53
CA THR A 382 37.08 15.20 8.87
C THR A 382 36.21 14.53 9.93
N LYS A 383 34.90 14.74 9.84
CA LYS A 383 33.89 14.25 10.77
C LYS A 383 32.77 13.55 10.01
N LEU A 384 32.02 12.74 10.74
CA LEU A 384 30.84 12.03 10.24
C LEU A 384 29.56 12.61 10.81
N LEU A 385 28.55 12.69 9.94
CA LEU A 385 27.15 12.72 10.32
C LEU A 385 26.63 11.30 10.17
N SER A 386 26.34 10.65 11.29
CA SER A 386 25.78 9.31 11.31
C SER A 386 24.25 9.37 11.24
N LEU A 387 23.66 8.49 10.44
CA LEU A 387 22.23 8.44 10.17
C LEU A 387 21.74 6.99 10.28
N LYS A 388 20.57 6.80 10.87
CA LYS A 388 19.92 5.50 10.97
C LYS A 388 18.43 5.66 10.72
N TRP A 389 17.93 4.91 9.74
CA TRP A 389 16.50 4.69 9.56
C TRP A 389 16.13 3.35 10.20
N THR A 390 15.00 3.30 10.88
CA THR A 390 14.39 2.07 11.39
C THR A 390 12.92 2.08 10.97
N TYR A 391 12.46 0.99 10.37
CA TYR A 391 11.11 0.89 9.85
C TYR A 391 10.67 -0.56 9.78
N ASN A 392 9.37 -0.77 9.68
CA ASN A 392 8.79 -2.08 9.36
C ASN A 392 8.39 -2.11 7.89
N MET A 393 8.56 -3.25 7.25
CA MET A 393 7.97 -3.57 5.95
C MET A 393 6.90 -4.64 6.17
N SER A 394 5.82 -4.55 5.39
CA SER A 394 4.76 -5.55 5.27
C SER A 394 4.34 -5.68 3.81
N ASN A 395 3.76 -6.81 3.43
CA ASN A 395 3.17 -6.99 2.11
C ASN A 395 1.77 -7.60 2.27
N GLY A 396 0.75 -6.90 1.75
CA GLY A 396 -0.65 -7.18 2.05
C GLY A 396 -0.90 -7.17 3.56
N HIS A 397 -1.65 -8.17 4.05
CA HIS A 397 -1.94 -8.31 5.48
C HIS A 397 -0.85 -9.03 6.28
N ASP A 398 0.31 -9.34 5.69
CA ASP A 398 1.40 -10.05 6.38
C ASP A 398 2.48 -9.11 6.91
N TYR A 399 2.47 -8.89 8.23
CA TYR A 399 3.48 -8.07 8.93
C TYR A 399 4.88 -8.72 8.96
N THR A 400 4.97 -10.04 8.77
CA THR A 400 6.23 -10.78 8.77
C THR A 400 6.94 -10.72 7.43
N ALA A 401 6.22 -10.37 6.36
CA ALA A 401 6.78 -10.12 5.05
C ALA A 401 7.68 -8.87 5.10
N GLY A 402 9.00 -9.07 5.13
CA GLY A 402 10.00 -8.00 5.21
C GLY A 402 10.34 -7.55 6.64
N GLY A 403 9.36 -7.47 7.55
CA GLY A 403 9.57 -7.30 8.99
C GLY A 403 10.32 -6.02 9.39
N ASN A 404 10.97 -6.05 10.55
CA ASN A 404 11.71 -4.88 11.06
C ASN A 404 13.08 -4.75 10.38
N ASN A 405 13.34 -3.55 9.86
CA ASN A 405 14.51 -3.21 9.11
C ASN A 405 15.21 -1.99 9.69
N SER A 406 16.53 -1.94 9.52
CA SER A 406 17.31 -0.76 9.81
C SER A 406 18.29 -0.47 8.67
N HIS A 407 18.47 0.82 8.39
CA HIS A 407 19.33 1.30 7.35
C HIS A 407 20.29 2.35 7.93
N ASN A 408 21.56 1.98 8.07
CA ASN A 408 22.61 2.88 8.55
C ASN A 408 23.31 3.56 7.37
N MET A 409 23.45 4.88 7.45
CA MET A 409 24.23 5.69 6.53
C MET A 409 25.19 6.58 7.32
N SER A 410 26.21 7.08 6.64
CA SER A 410 27.02 8.18 7.15
C SER A 410 27.24 9.20 6.04
N PHE A 411 27.67 10.41 6.42
CA PHE A 411 28.15 11.42 5.49
C PHE A 411 29.43 12.04 6.05
N SER A 412 30.52 11.97 5.29
CA SER A 412 31.81 12.56 5.66
C SER A 412 31.93 14.00 5.19
N TYR A 413 32.36 14.90 6.07
CA TYR A 413 32.60 16.31 5.76
C TYR A 413 33.78 16.86 6.57
N VAL A 414 34.40 17.93 6.10
CA VAL A 414 35.43 18.67 6.85
C VAL A 414 34.75 19.71 7.74
N SER A 415 34.97 19.64 9.04
CA SER A 415 34.46 20.62 10.01
C SER A 415 35.56 21.63 10.33
N ASN A 416 35.31 22.91 10.04
CA ASN A 416 36.23 24.00 10.34
C ASN A 416 35.57 25.06 11.26
N PRO A 417 36.35 25.67 12.17
CA PRO A 417 35.91 26.80 12.98
C PRO A 417 35.55 28.04 12.14
#